data_AF-A0A1M3K1P6-F1
#
_entry.id   AF-A0A1M3K1P6-F1
#
_cell.length_a   1.000
_cell.length_b   1.000
_cell.length_c   1.000
_cell.angle_alpha   90.00
_cell.angle_beta   90.00
_cell.angle_gamma   90.00
#
_symmetry.space_group_name_H-M   'P 1'
#
loop_
_entity.id
_entity.type
_entity.pdbx_description
1 polymer ?
#
loop_
_entity_poly.entity_id
_entity_poly.type
_entity_poly.pdbx_seq_one_letter_code
_entity_poly.pdbx_strand_id
1 'polypeptide(L)'
;MIVGQALTESGEVLENRGTVPSDRKKDKKKERLYNWRKKMNHMKMKTRTIMMMVTLILVLFVSACSPKATPEPTLDANMIFTQAAITVAAKLTSTALSMPTATPTATLAPTNTQMPPTATSTAPSANTTPIVAGSATLAPNPNKMEFVGDVTIPDGQVIPAGSKFIKTWRIKNIGTTTWAANYKIRNWAGARYGADASILLGKEVKPNETTEISIEFTAPLNNGEYTSWWILSDADEANFGQTFYVKFVVGVAASPTNTQVPPATATATEAPSATP
;
A
#
# COMPACT_ATOMS: atom_id res chain seq x y z
N MET A 1 -34.14 -57.04 62.05
CA MET A 1 -33.33 -55.92 62.58
C MET A 1 -33.69 -54.68 61.77
N ILE A 2 -34.35 -53.71 62.43
CA ILE A 2 -34.29 -52.24 62.21
C ILE A 2 -34.77 -51.73 60.83
N VAL A 3 -36.02 -51.26 60.66
CA VAL A 3 -36.67 -49.99 61.11
C VAL A 3 -36.44 -48.82 60.13
N GLY A 4 -37.55 -48.15 59.77
CA GLY A 4 -37.60 -46.81 59.16
C GLY A 4 -38.62 -46.71 58.03
N GLN A 5 -39.93 -46.60 58.33
CA GLN A 5 -40.74 -45.36 58.23
C GLN A 5 -41.08 -44.93 56.79
N ALA A 6 -42.26 -44.41 56.43
CA ALA A 6 -43.55 -44.21 57.07
C ALA A 6 -44.43 -43.48 56.04
N LEU A 7 -45.70 -43.92 55.93
CA LEU A 7 -46.92 -43.10 56.01
C LEU A 7 -47.19 -42.04 54.90
N THR A 8 -48.26 -42.23 54.11
CA THR A 8 -49.60 -41.55 54.19
C THR A 8 -49.53 -40.12 53.63
N GLU A 9 -50.39 -39.61 52.74
CA GLU A 9 -51.85 -39.52 52.80
C GLU A 9 -52.42 -39.05 51.44
N SER A 10 -53.63 -39.56 51.15
CA SER A 10 -54.78 -38.96 50.45
C SER A 10 -54.66 -37.65 49.66
N GLY A 11 -55.28 -37.65 48.48
CA GLY A 11 -55.73 -36.42 47.81
C GLY A 11 -56.37 -36.66 46.45
N GLU A 12 -57.64 -37.07 46.41
CA GLU A 12 -58.51 -36.96 45.24
C GLU A 12 -58.69 -35.47 44.84
N VAL A 13 -58.47 -35.14 43.57
CA VAL A 13 -59.06 -33.93 42.95
C VAL A 13 -59.47 -34.28 41.52
N LEU A 14 -60.78 -34.46 41.32
CA LEU A 14 -61.43 -34.25 40.03
C LEU A 14 -61.57 -32.73 39.80
N GLU A 15 -61.58 -32.37 38.51
CA GLU A 15 -62.18 -31.15 37.95
C GLU A 15 -61.27 -29.92 37.67
N ASN A 16 -60.92 -29.77 36.38
CA ASN A 16 -61.22 -28.60 35.54
C ASN A 16 -60.64 -27.22 35.96
N ARG A 17 -59.70 -26.67 35.17
CA ARG A 17 -59.89 -25.42 34.39
C ARG A 17 -58.58 -24.96 33.77
N GLY A 18 -58.67 -24.59 32.49
CA GLY A 18 -57.56 -24.19 31.65
C GLY A 18 -56.69 -23.07 32.21
N THR A 19 -55.39 -23.25 32.09
CA THR A 19 -54.41 -22.18 32.26
C THR A 19 -54.49 -21.21 31.07
N VAL A 20 -55.26 -20.16 31.32
CA VAL A 20 -54.95 -18.76 31.03
C VAL A 20 -54.93 -18.32 29.54
N PRO A 21 -56.09 -17.90 28.99
CA PRO A 21 -56.19 -17.12 27.75
C PRO A 21 -55.46 -15.76 27.79
N SER A 22 -55.03 -15.30 28.98
CA SER A 22 -54.47 -13.97 29.22
C SER A 22 -53.05 -13.80 28.67
N ASP A 23 -52.16 -14.79 28.87
CA ASP A 23 -50.76 -14.69 28.45
C ASP A 23 -50.61 -14.78 26.93
N ARG A 24 -51.35 -15.70 26.30
CA ARG A 24 -51.40 -15.80 24.82
C ARG A 24 -51.89 -14.51 24.16
N LYS A 25 -52.78 -13.75 24.82
CA LYS A 25 -53.25 -12.44 24.33
C LYS A 25 -52.19 -11.35 24.51
N LYS A 26 -51.42 -11.37 25.61
CA LYS A 26 -50.32 -10.41 25.85
C LYS A 26 -49.19 -10.60 24.85
N ASP A 27 -48.83 -11.83 24.53
CA ASP A 27 -47.73 -12.13 23.59
C ASP A 27 -48.08 -11.71 22.17
N LYS A 28 -49.31 -12.01 21.71
CA LYS A 28 -49.82 -11.52 20.42
C LYS A 28 -49.84 -9.99 20.36
N LYS A 29 -50.16 -9.30 21.45
CA LYS A 29 -50.15 -7.82 21.49
C LYS A 29 -48.73 -7.27 21.36
N LYS A 30 -47.75 -7.87 22.06
CA LYS A 30 -46.34 -7.48 21.98
C LYS A 30 -45.76 -7.72 20.58
N GLU A 31 -46.10 -8.84 19.95
CA GLU A 31 -45.68 -9.16 18.59
C GLU A 31 -46.26 -8.17 17.56
N ARG A 32 -47.54 -7.81 17.69
CA ARG A 32 -48.17 -6.78 16.84
C ARG A 32 -47.51 -5.41 17.01
N LEU A 33 -47.16 -5.03 18.24
CA LEU A 33 -46.44 -3.78 18.54
C LEU A 33 -45.02 -3.79 17.96
N TYR A 34 -44.30 -4.91 18.08
CA TYR A 34 -42.97 -5.08 17.51
C TYR A 34 -43.00 -4.97 15.98
N ASN A 35 -43.91 -5.69 15.33
CA ASN A 35 -44.07 -5.66 13.87
C ASN A 35 -44.53 -4.28 13.37
N TRP A 36 -45.40 -3.60 14.11
CA TRP A 36 -45.82 -2.23 13.79
C TRP A 36 -44.67 -1.23 13.92
N ARG A 37 -43.88 -1.28 15.01
CA ARG A 37 -42.70 -0.41 15.21
C ARG A 37 -41.62 -0.68 14.17
N LYS A 38 -41.35 -1.94 13.85
CA LYS A 38 -40.41 -2.36 12.80
C LYS A 38 -40.87 -1.87 11.42
N LYS A 39 -42.15 -2.08 11.07
CA LYS A 39 -42.73 -1.59 9.81
C LYS A 39 -42.68 -0.07 9.72
N MET A 40 -42.96 0.64 10.81
CA MET A 40 -42.91 2.11 10.84
C MET A 40 -41.47 2.64 10.72
N ASN A 41 -40.51 2.03 11.40
CA ASN A 41 -39.09 2.40 11.27
C ASN A 41 -38.56 2.09 9.86
N HIS A 42 -38.97 0.97 9.28
CA HIS A 42 -38.61 0.60 7.91
C HIS A 42 -39.28 1.53 6.88
N MET A 43 -40.52 1.97 7.12
CA MET A 43 -41.20 2.98 6.30
C MET A 43 -40.49 4.33 6.41
N LYS A 44 -40.16 4.78 7.64
CA LYS A 44 -39.44 6.04 7.89
C LYS A 44 -38.03 6.03 7.30
N MET A 45 -37.29 4.92 7.38
CA MET A 45 -35.99 4.78 6.72
C MET A 45 -36.12 4.81 5.21
N LYS A 46 -37.08 4.07 4.62
CA LYS A 46 -37.33 4.13 3.17
C LYS A 46 -37.69 5.54 2.71
N THR A 47 -38.54 6.27 3.43
CA THR A 47 -38.87 7.66 3.12
C THR A 47 -37.65 8.58 3.24
N ARG A 48 -36.78 8.40 4.24
CA ARG A 48 -35.52 9.17 4.38
C ARG A 48 -34.52 8.86 3.26
N THR A 49 -34.37 7.59 2.88
CA THR A 49 -33.49 7.17 1.78
C THR A 49 -33.99 7.69 0.43
N ILE A 50 -35.31 7.64 0.18
CA ILE A 50 -35.92 8.21 -1.03
C ILE A 50 -35.73 9.74 -1.05
N MET A 51 -35.96 10.42 0.08
CA MET A 51 -35.75 11.87 0.17
C MET A 51 -34.29 12.26 -0.08
N MET A 52 -33.31 11.50 0.46
CA MET A 52 -31.89 11.71 0.19
C MET A 52 -31.51 11.48 -1.28
N MET A 53 -32.05 10.44 -1.92
CA MET A 53 -31.84 10.18 -3.35
C MET A 53 -32.42 11.31 -4.22
N VAL A 54 -33.61 11.81 -3.90
CA VAL A 54 -34.22 12.95 -4.62
C VAL A 54 -33.41 14.23 -4.43
N THR A 55 -32.90 14.51 -3.23
CA THR A 55 -32.02 15.68 -3.00
C THR A 55 -30.68 15.56 -3.74
N LEU A 56 -30.10 14.35 -3.82
CA LEU A 56 -28.85 14.12 -4.54
C LEU A 56 -29.04 14.32 -6.06
N ILE A 57 -30.16 13.85 -6.60
CA ILE A 57 -30.54 14.05 -8.01
C ILE A 57 -30.79 15.53 -8.31
N LEU A 58 -31.47 16.26 -7.40
CA LEU A 58 -31.70 17.70 -7.56
C LEU A 58 -30.38 18.50 -7.62
N VAL A 59 -29.40 18.14 -6.78
CA VAL A 59 -28.07 18.77 -6.79
C VAL A 59 -27.32 18.48 -8.10
N LEU A 60 -27.46 17.28 -8.66
CA LEU A 60 -26.88 16.93 -9.96
C LEU A 60 -27.51 17.74 -11.12
N PHE A 61 -28.80 18.06 -11.07
CA PHE A 61 -29.47 18.86 -12.10
C PHE A 61 -29.12 20.36 -12.06
N VAL A 62 -28.74 20.91 -10.90
CA VAL A 62 -28.35 22.33 -10.78
C VAL A 62 -26.93 22.61 -11.33
N SER A 63 -26.11 21.58 -11.53
CA SER A 63 -24.75 21.72 -12.08
C SER A 63 -24.66 21.85 -13.61
N ALA A 64 -25.79 21.88 -14.32
CA ALA A 64 -25.82 22.00 -15.79
C ALA A 64 -25.88 23.46 -16.31
N CYS A 65 -25.83 24.46 -15.43
CA CYS A 65 -25.77 25.87 -15.82
C CYS A 65 -24.37 26.45 -15.60
N SER A 66 -23.42 26.06 -16.46
CA SER A 66 -22.18 26.81 -16.64
C SER A 66 -22.44 27.92 -17.68
N PRO A 67 -22.12 29.20 -17.42
CA PRO A 67 -22.25 30.25 -18.42
C PRO A 67 -21.34 29.94 -19.62
N LYS A 68 -21.92 29.99 -20.82
CA LYS A 68 -21.26 29.84 -22.12
C LYS A 68 -20.14 30.88 -22.23
N ALA A 69 -18.89 30.42 -22.26
CA ALA A 69 -17.74 31.28 -22.49
C ALA A 69 -17.87 31.94 -23.89
N THR A 70 -17.83 33.28 -23.88
CA THR A 70 -17.71 34.16 -25.03
C THR A 70 -16.37 33.89 -25.74
N PRO A 71 -16.29 33.88 -27.08
CA PRO A 71 -15.00 33.76 -27.77
C PRO A 71 -14.15 35.02 -27.54
N GLU A 72 -13.00 34.86 -26.86
CA GLU A 72 -11.95 35.89 -26.76
C GLU A 72 -11.10 35.92 -28.05
N PRO A 73 -10.52 37.09 -28.40
CA PRO A 73 -9.91 37.34 -29.71
C PRO A 73 -8.64 36.50 -29.90
N THR A 74 -8.51 35.92 -31.10
CA THR A 74 -7.33 35.19 -31.56
C THR A 74 -6.10 36.09 -31.56
N LEU A 75 -5.20 35.90 -30.59
CA LEU A 75 -3.93 36.60 -30.49
C LEU A 75 -2.82 35.75 -31.15
N ASP A 76 -2.18 36.31 -32.17
CA ASP A 76 -1.17 35.68 -33.03
C ASP A 76 0.06 35.15 -32.26
N ALA A 77 0.44 33.90 -32.52
CA ALA A 77 1.47 33.15 -31.81
C ALA A 77 2.92 33.58 -32.12
N ASN A 78 3.14 34.57 -33.00
CA ASN A 78 4.47 34.89 -33.53
C ASN A 78 5.22 35.99 -32.75
N MET A 79 4.60 36.59 -31.71
CA MET A 79 5.20 37.69 -30.92
C MET A 79 5.88 37.24 -29.61
N ILE A 80 5.75 35.98 -29.18
CA ILE A 80 6.28 35.51 -27.88
C ILE A 80 7.72 34.97 -28.00
N PHE A 81 8.20 34.60 -29.18
CA PHE A 81 9.53 33.97 -29.34
C PHE A 81 10.74 34.94 -29.36
N THR A 82 10.54 36.25 -29.41
CA THR A 82 11.66 37.21 -29.60
C THR A 82 12.16 37.87 -28.31
N GLN A 83 11.42 37.78 -27.20
CA GLN A 83 11.78 38.49 -25.95
C GLN A 83 12.54 37.64 -24.91
N ALA A 84 12.69 36.32 -25.11
CA ALA A 84 13.43 35.46 -24.18
C ALA A 84 14.93 35.30 -24.50
N ALA A 85 15.40 35.77 -25.66
CA ALA A 85 16.78 35.53 -26.11
C ALA A 85 17.82 36.51 -25.53
N ILE A 86 17.43 37.68 -25.03
CA ILE A 86 18.39 38.71 -24.59
C ILE A 86 18.82 38.53 -23.12
N THR A 87 18.02 37.87 -22.29
CA THR A 87 18.29 37.77 -20.83
C THR A 87 19.34 36.71 -20.47
N VAL A 88 19.57 35.71 -21.31
CA VAL A 88 20.49 34.59 -20.99
C VAL A 88 21.96 34.99 -21.18
N ALA A 89 22.27 35.86 -22.15
CA ALA A 89 23.65 36.31 -22.41
C ALA A 89 24.21 37.18 -21.27
N ALA A 90 23.38 38.02 -20.63
CA ALA A 90 23.84 38.92 -19.57
C ALA A 90 24.21 38.18 -18.26
N LYS A 91 23.60 37.01 -18.01
CA LYS A 91 23.83 36.26 -16.76
C LYS A 91 25.10 35.41 -16.78
N LEU A 92 25.54 34.95 -17.96
CA LEU A 92 26.76 34.16 -18.12
C LEU A 92 28.04 34.99 -17.94
N THR A 93 28.03 36.26 -18.36
CA THR A 93 29.21 37.15 -18.23
C THR A 93 29.50 37.53 -16.77
N SER A 94 28.48 37.59 -15.91
CA SER A 94 28.66 37.98 -14.50
C SER A 94 29.32 36.88 -13.65
N THR A 95 29.17 35.59 -14.03
CA THR A 95 29.75 34.46 -13.28
C THR A 95 31.22 34.20 -13.61
N ALA A 96 31.74 34.71 -14.73
CA ALA A 96 33.15 34.54 -15.11
C ALA A 96 34.12 35.44 -14.31
N LEU A 97 33.65 36.53 -13.72
CA LEU A 97 34.49 37.49 -12.98
C LEU A 97 34.67 37.15 -11.49
N SER A 98 34.10 36.04 -11.00
CA SER A 98 34.11 35.69 -9.57
C SER A 98 35.00 34.50 -9.21
N MET A 99 35.96 34.11 -10.07
CA MET A 99 36.92 33.03 -9.76
C MET A 99 38.20 33.58 -9.11
N PRO A 100 38.44 33.36 -7.80
CA PRO A 100 39.77 33.52 -7.22
C PRO A 100 40.64 32.29 -7.53
N THR A 101 41.73 32.55 -8.27
CA THR A 101 42.91 31.67 -8.39
C THR A 101 43.83 31.92 -7.20
N ALA A 102 44.15 30.89 -6.42
CA ALA A 102 45.43 30.78 -5.72
C ALA A 102 45.67 29.34 -5.21
N THR A 103 46.66 28.69 -5.81
CA THR A 103 47.42 27.55 -5.26
C THR A 103 48.68 28.12 -4.58
N PRO A 104 49.12 27.60 -3.42
CA PRO A 104 50.42 26.90 -3.43
C PRO A 104 50.54 25.66 -2.52
N THR A 105 51.11 24.62 -3.12
CA THR A 105 52.06 23.57 -2.70
C THR A 105 52.57 23.49 -1.25
N ALA A 106 52.62 22.27 -0.69
CA ALA A 106 53.77 21.75 0.07
C ALA A 106 53.89 20.21 0.02
N THR A 107 55.13 19.79 -0.25
CA THR A 107 55.77 18.48 -0.41
C THR A 107 55.95 17.69 0.89
N LEU A 108 55.93 16.34 0.84
CA LEU A 108 57.03 15.42 1.25
C LEU A 108 56.65 13.92 1.09
N ALA A 109 57.62 13.12 0.63
CA ALA A 109 57.73 11.65 0.67
C ALA A 109 58.82 11.26 1.71
N PRO A 110 59.15 9.99 2.10
CA PRO A 110 58.81 8.64 1.58
C PRO A 110 58.23 7.72 2.72
N THR A 111 57.85 6.44 2.56
CA THR A 111 58.72 5.25 2.45
C THR A 111 57.86 3.97 2.46
N ASN A 112 58.31 3.01 1.65
CA ASN A 112 57.82 1.64 1.45
C ASN A 112 58.22 0.67 2.60
N THR A 113 57.48 -0.45 2.65
CA THR A 113 57.92 -1.85 2.92
C THR A 113 57.56 -2.58 4.23
N GLN A 114 56.94 -3.76 4.02
CA GLN A 114 56.98 -5.04 4.78
C GLN A 114 56.17 -5.14 6.10
N MET A 115 55.59 -6.27 6.53
CA MET A 115 55.57 -7.70 6.16
C MET A 115 54.30 -8.34 6.79
N PRO A 116 53.75 -9.47 6.30
CA PRO A 116 52.63 -10.16 6.96
C PRO A 116 53.06 -11.04 8.15
N PRO A 117 52.20 -11.23 9.16
CA PRO A 117 52.26 -12.42 10.01
C PRO A 117 51.02 -13.31 9.88
N THR A 118 51.34 -14.60 9.87
CA THR A 118 50.51 -15.81 9.87
C THR A 118 49.75 -16.03 11.20
N ALA A 119 48.58 -16.67 11.05
CA ALA A 119 47.72 -17.40 11.99
C ALA A 119 48.00 -17.39 13.51
N THR A 120 46.94 -17.24 14.31
CA THR A 120 46.74 -17.99 15.57
C THR A 120 45.25 -18.09 15.92
N SER A 121 44.83 -19.33 16.16
CA SER A 121 43.54 -19.77 16.69
C SER A 121 43.39 -19.42 18.18
N THR A 122 42.21 -19.00 18.62
CA THR A 122 41.81 -19.11 20.04
C THR A 122 40.29 -19.21 20.17
N ALA A 123 39.87 -20.21 20.94
CA ALA A 123 38.50 -20.65 21.15
C ALA A 123 37.64 -19.64 21.94
N PRO A 124 36.30 -19.68 21.80
CA PRO A 124 35.39 -18.94 22.68
C PRO A 124 35.07 -19.79 23.93
N SER A 125 35.18 -19.21 25.13
CA SER A 125 34.61 -19.83 26.34
C SER A 125 34.01 -18.79 27.30
N ALA A 126 32.69 -18.93 27.42
CA ALA A 126 31.77 -18.58 28.51
C ALA A 126 32.05 -17.34 29.38
N ASN A 127 31.20 -16.32 29.21
CA ASN A 127 30.81 -15.45 30.32
C ASN A 127 29.27 -15.43 30.40
N THR A 128 28.72 -16.24 31.30
CA THR A 128 27.29 -16.28 31.62
C THR A 128 26.93 -15.13 32.56
N THR A 129 26.17 -14.16 32.07
CA THR A 129 25.41 -13.21 32.91
C THR A 129 23.96 -13.67 32.96
N PRO A 130 23.34 -13.81 34.15
CA PRO A 130 21.91 -14.11 34.24
C PRO A 130 21.11 -12.84 33.94
N ILE A 131 20.45 -12.79 32.78
CA ILE A 131 19.45 -11.77 32.48
C ILE A 131 18.14 -12.13 33.18
N VAL A 132 17.65 -11.14 33.91
CA VAL A 132 16.43 -11.13 34.72
C VAL A 132 15.21 -11.54 33.89
N ALA A 133 14.46 -12.51 34.42
CA ALA A 133 13.17 -12.97 33.93
C ALA A 133 12.11 -11.87 34.11
N GLY A 134 11.41 -11.56 33.02
CA GLY A 134 10.31 -10.60 33.05
C GLY A 134 9.75 -10.23 31.68
N SER A 135 9.33 -11.21 30.87
CA SER A 135 8.31 -10.98 29.83
C SER A 135 7.75 -12.32 29.38
N ALA A 136 6.43 -12.40 29.23
CA ALA A 136 5.72 -13.62 28.87
C ALA A 136 6.25 -14.21 27.56
N THR A 137 6.88 -15.38 27.63
CA THR A 137 7.36 -16.15 26.48
C THR A 137 6.16 -16.77 25.77
N LEU A 138 5.51 -15.99 24.90
CA LEU A 138 4.93 -16.59 23.70
C LEU A 138 6.09 -17.31 23.00
N ALA A 139 5.91 -18.59 22.71
CA ALA A 139 6.92 -19.38 22.01
C ALA A 139 7.46 -18.59 20.80
N PRO A 140 8.79 -18.52 20.58
CA PRO A 140 9.32 -17.79 19.44
C PRO A 140 8.71 -18.35 18.16
N ASN A 141 8.00 -17.52 17.39
CA ASN A 141 7.40 -17.95 16.12
C ASN A 141 8.52 -18.49 15.22
N PRO A 142 8.50 -19.79 14.84
CA PRO A 142 9.56 -20.40 14.05
C PRO A 142 9.53 -19.92 12.58
N ASN A 143 8.43 -19.31 12.14
CA ASN A 143 8.31 -18.71 10.82
C ASN A 143 8.99 -17.33 10.79
N LYS A 144 9.98 -17.17 9.91
CA LYS A 144 10.67 -15.89 9.67
C LYS A 144 10.85 -15.68 8.18
N MET A 145 10.59 -14.47 7.71
CA MET A 145 10.74 -14.07 6.30
C MET A 145 11.73 -12.92 6.18
N GLU A 146 12.58 -13.00 5.16
CA GLU A 146 13.46 -11.92 4.69
C GLU A 146 12.98 -11.43 3.33
N PHE A 147 12.87 -10.11 3.18
CA PHE A 147 12.59 -9.50 1.89
C PHE A 147 13.87 -9.42 1.06
N VAL A 148 13.85 -9.95 -0.16
CA VAL A 148 15.02 -9.95 -1.05
C VAL A 148 14.96 -8.77 -2.02
N GLY A 149 13.78 -8.46 -2.57
CA GLY A 149 13.64 -7.32 -3.47
C GLY A 149 12.37 -7.33 -4.31
N ASP A 150 12.15 -6.22 -5.01
CA ASP A 150 11.13 -6.11 -6.07
C ASP A 150 11.61 -6.79 -7.34
N VAL A 151 10.75 -7.59 -7.98
CA VAL A 151 11.05 -8.28 -9.24
C VAL A 151 10.50 -7.53 -10.44
N THR A 152 9.27 -7.00 -10.35
CA THR A 152 8.62 -6.32 -11.49
C THR A 152 8.58 -4.80 -11.33
N ILE A 153 7.67 -4.31 -10.48
CA ILE A 153 7.37 -2.89 -10.36
C ILE A 153 8.27 -2.26 -9.29
N PRO A 154 9.34 -1.51 -9.62
CA PRO A 154 10.09 -0.77 -8.63
C PRO A 154 9.24 0.33 -8.00
N ASP A 155 9.67 0.77 -6.82
CA ASP A 155 9.05 1.84 -6.08
C ASP A 155 8.95 3.14 -6.89
N GLY A 156 7.73 3.70 -6.95
CA GLY A 156 7.46 4.96 -7.62
C GLY A 156 7.30 4.83 -9.14
N GLN A 157 7.27 3.61 -9.69
CA GLN A 157 6.98 3.41 -11.11
C GLN A 157 5.64 4.08 -11.49
N VAL A 158 5.65 4.79 -12.62
CA VAL A 158 4.45 5.41 -13.17
C VAL A 158 3.62 4.36 -13.90
N ILE A 159 2.37 4.21 -13.48
CA ILE A 159 1.39 3.27 -14.00
C ILE A 159 0.21 4.04 -14.59
N PRO A 160 -0.27 3.70 -15.81
CA PRO A 160 -1.45 4.35 -16.39
C PRO A 160 -2.70 4.19 -15.52
N ALA A 161 -3.51 5.25 -15.43
CA ALA A 161 -4.76 5.25 -14.69
C ALA A 161 -5.70 4.13 -15.15
N GLY A 162 -6.30 3.41 -14.19
CA GLY A 162 -7.24 2.31 -14.47
C GLY A 162 -6.61 1.01 -14.99
N SER A 163 -5.30 0.99 -15.26
CA SER A 163 -4.63 -0.21 -15.78
C SER A 163 -4.42 -1.28 -14.71
N LYS A 164 -4.40 -2.54 -15.14
CA LYS A 164 -4.02 -3.69 -14.32
C LYS A 164 -2.52 -3.94 -14.45
N PHE A 165 -1.88 -4.29 -13.35
CA PHE A 165 -0.46 -4.64 -13.32
C PHE A 165 -0.17 -5.69 -12.25
N ILE A 166 0.89 -6.46 -12.44
CA ILE A 166 1.31 -7.50 -11.50
C ILE A 166 2.57 -7.03 -10.78
N LYS A 167 2.49 -6.92 -9.45
CA LYS A 167 3.67 -6.73 -8.60
C LYS A 167 4.14 -8.08 -8.12
N THR A 168 5.41 -8.36 -8.39
CA THR A 168 6.10 -9.54 -7.90
C THR A 168 7.22 -9.13 -6.95
N TRP A 169 7.26 -9.77 -5.78
CA TRP A 169 8.34 -9.64 -4.82
C TRP A 169 9.08 -10.95 -4.69
N ARG A 170 10.40 -10.85 -4.44
CA ARG A 170 11.23 -11.97 -4.05
C ARG A 170 11.42 -11.95 -2.54
N ILE A 171 11.14 -13.08 -1.90
CA ILE A 171 11.27 -13.27 -0.45
C ILE A 171 12.01 -14.57 -0.15
N LYS A 172 12.58 -14.67 1.04
CA LYS A 172 13.30 -15.87 1.49
C LYS A 172 12.77 -16.34 2.84
N ASN A 173 12.62 -17.65 2.99
CA ASN A 173 12.35 -18.26 4.28
C ASN A 173 13.65 -18.35 5.08
N ILE A 174 13.77 -17.54 6.12
CA ILE A 174 14.91 -17.55 7.06
C ILE A 174 14.50 -18.15 8.42
N GLY A 175 13.34 -18.79 8.48
CA GLY A 175 12.84 -19.50 9.64
C GLY A 175 13.39 -20.92 9.72
N THR A 176 12.90 -21.66 10.71
CA THR A 176 13.26 -23.07 10.94
C THR A 176 12.19 -24.05 10.45
N THR A 177 11.05 -23.55 10.00
CA THR A 177 9.91 -24.36 9.54
C THR A 177 9.57 -24.06 8.08
N THR A 178 9.14 -25.08 7.36
CA THR A 178 8.61 -24.94 5.99
C THR A 178 7.28 -24.19 6.02
N TRP A 179 7.14 -23.16 5.19
CA TRP A 179 5.85 -22.53 4.98
C TRP A 179 5.00 -23.45 4.11
N ALA A 180 3.81 -23.81 4.60
CA ALA A 180 2.91 -24.69 3.86
C ALA A 180 2.11 -23.90 2.81
N ALA A 181 1.57 -24.61 1.80
CA ALA A 181 0.80 -24.00 0.72
C ALA A 181 -0.47 -23.25 1.19
N ASN A 182 -1.00 -23.60 2.38
CA ASN A 182 -2.16 -22.96 3.00
C ASN A 182 -1.82 -21.68 3.79
N TYR A 183 -0.55 -21.30 3.89
CA TYR A 183 -0.14 -20.00 4.43
C TYR A 183 -0.70 -18.89 3.53
N LYS A 184 -0.82 -17.68 4.07
CA LYS A 184 -1.51 -16.57 3.40
C LYS A 184 -0.63 -15.34 3.27
N ILE A 185 -0.82 -14.61 2.19
CA ILE A 185 -0.42 -13.21 2.03
C ILE A 185 -1.64 -12.35 2.37
N ARG A 186 -1.52 -11.45 3.34
CA ARG A 186 -2.64 -10.63 3.82
C ARG A 186 -2.35 -9.15 3.67
N ASN A 187 -3.38 -8.40 3.29
CA ASN A 187 -3.31 -6.95 3.29
C ASN A 187 -3.20 -6.46 4.74
N TRP A 188 -2.13 -5.72 5.01
CA TRP A 188 -1.81 -5.20 6.34
C TRP A 188 -2.34 -3.78 6.53
N ALA A 189 -2.09 -2.93 5.53
CA ALA A 189 -2.50 -1.53 5.55
C ALA A 189 -2.59 -0.95 4.13
N GLY A 190 -3.29 0.18 3.99
CA GLY A 190 -3.53 0.82 2.71
C GLY A 190 -4.64 0.16 1.90
N ALA A 191 -4.98 0.76 0.76
CA ALA A 191 -6.00 0.22 -0.11
C ALA A 191 -5.47 -0.98 -0.90
N ARG A 192 -6.33 -1.95 -1.20
CA ARG A 192 -5.97 -3.19 -1.90
C ARG A 192 -5.85 -3.02 -3.41
N TYR A 193 -6.35 -1.91 -3.96
CA TYR A 193 -6.38 -1.62 -5.40
C TYR A 193 -6.88 -2.79 -6.26
N GLY A 194 -7.98 -3.42 -5.85
CA GLY A 194 -8.58 -4.56 -6.56
C GLY A 194 -8.06 -5.94 -6.17
N ALA A 195 -6.99 -6.05 -5.38
CA ALA A 195 -6.51 -7.33 -4.88
C ALA A 195 -7.38 -7.90 -3.75
N ASP A 196 -7.31 -9.23 -3.54
CA ASP A 196 -7.95 -9.90 -2.41
C ASP A 196 -7.30 -9.53 -1.06
N ALA A 197 -8.09 -9.50 0.03
CA ALA A 197 -7.55 -9.15 1.35
C ALA A 197 -6.62 -10.24 1.89
N SER A 198 -6.81 -11.47 1.42
CA SER A 198 -6.04 -12.64 1.79
C SER A 198 -5.91 -13.55 0.58
N ILE A 199 -4.68 -13.92 0.24
CA ILE A 199 -4.32 -14.73 -0.92
C ILE A 199 -3.52 -15.92 -0.40
N LEU A 200 -3.80 -17.12 -0.89
CA LEU A 200 -3.01 -18.31 -0.52
C LEU A 200 -1.60 -18.22 -1.10
N LEU A 201 -0.59 -18.63 -0.32
CA LEU A 201 0.78 -18.75 -0.81
C LEU A 201 0.85 -19.78 -1.95
N GLY A 202 0.03 -20.83 -1.86
CA GLY A 202 -0.21 -21.80 -2.94
C GLY A 202 0.94 -22.77 -3.21
N LYS A 203 2.04 -22.64 -2.48
CA LYS A 203 3.24 -23.49 -2.59
C LYS A 203 3.95 -23.61 -1.25
N GLU A 204 4.69 -24.70 -1.10
CA GLU A 204 5.60 -24.86 0.02
C GLU A 204 6.89 -24.07 -0.18
N VAL A 205 7.46 -23.56 0.91
CA VAL A 205 8.75 -22.85 0.88
C VAL A 205 9.58 -23.32 2.07
N LYS A 206 10.63 -24.09 1.81
CA LYS A 206 11.50 -24.70 2.83
C LYS A 206 12.40 -23.65 3.50
N PRO A 207 12.94 -23.93 4.70
CA PRO A 207 13.99 -23.10 5.29
C PRO A 207 15.14 -22.86 4.30
N ASN A 208 15.61 -21.61 4.26
CA ASN A 208 16.62 -21.06 3.34
C ASN A 208 16.22 -20.99 1.85
N GLU A 209 14.99 -21.36 1.49
CA GLU A 209 14.49 -21.26 0.12
C GLU A 209 14.02 -19.84 -0.21
N THR A 210 14.32 -19.39 -1.43
CA THR A 210 13.85 -18.12 -1.97
C THR A 210 12.69 -18.36 -2.92
N THR A 211 11.64 -17.55 -2.82
CA THR A 211 10.45 -17.68 -3.66
C THR A 211 9.91 -16.33 -4.10
N GLU A 212 9.04 -16.35 -5.12
CA GLU A 212 8.37 -15.17 -5.64
C GLU A 212 6.87 -15.18 -5.28
N ILE A 213 6.36 -14.01 -4.92
CA ILE A 213 4.94 -13.77 -4.64
C ILE A 213 4.47 -12.72 -5.64
N SER A 214 3.39 -13.03 -6.36
CA SER A 214 2.79 -12.13 -7.35
C SER A 214 1.36 -11.80 -6.96
N ILE A 215 1.01 -10.51 -7.01
CA ILE A 215 -0.35 -10.02 -6.80
C ILE A 215 -0.70 -9.07 -7.94
N GLU A 216 -1.90 -9.24 -8.51
CA GLU A 216 -2.47 -8.30 -9.48
C GLU A 216 -3.12 -7.12 -8.75
N PHE A 217 -2.82 -5.92 -9.22
CA PHE A 217 -3.38 -4.65 -8.75
C PHE A 217 -4.02 -3.90 -9.93
N THR A 218 -4.95 -3.00 -9.62
CA THR A 218 -5.61 -2.10 -10.55
C THR A 218 -5.35 -0.66 -10.13
N ALA A 219 -4.62 0.09 -10.94
CA ALA A 219 -4.30 1.49 -10.68
C ALA A 219 -5.58 2.34 -10.53
N PRO A 220 -5.68 3.20 -9.51
CA PRO A 220 -6.77 4.17 -9.39
C PRO A 220 -6.87 5.07 -10.63
N LEU A 221 -8.03 5.71 -10.80
CA LEU A 221 -8.25 6.67 -11.90
C LEU A 221 -7.64 8.04 -11.62
N ASN A 222 -7.47 8.39 -10.35
CA ASN A 222 -6.94 9.69 -9.95
C ASN A 222 -5.41 9.64 -9.93
N ASN A 223 -4.78 10.71 -10.40
CA ASN A 223 -3.33 10.85 -10.31
C ASN A 223 -2.88 10.96 -8.84
N GLY A 224 -1.72 10.40 -8.52
CA GLY A 224 -1.18 10.44 -7.17
C GLY A 224 -0.21 9.29 -6.89
N GLU A 225 0.40 9.31 -5.70
CA GLU A 225 1.22 8.21 -5.19
C GLU A 225 0.37 7.28 -4.32
N TYR A 226 0.55 5.97 -4.52
CA TYR A 226 -0.28 4.93 -3.94
C TYR A 226 0.59 3.84 -3.34
N THR A 227 0.25 3.44 -2.12
CA THR A 227 0.94 2.36 -1.40
C THR A 227 -0.05 1.34 -0.85
N SER A 228 0.30 0.05 -0.92
CA SER A 228 -0.39 -1.04 -0.23
C SER A 228 0.61 -1.93 0.48
N TRP A 229 0.38 -2.20 1.76
CA TRP A 229 1.25 -3.00 2.63
C TRP A 229 0.67 -4.40 2.83
N TRP A 230 1.56 -5.38 2.90
CA TRP A 230 1.26 -6.81 2.95
C TRP A 230 2.15 -7.51 3.97
N ILE A 231 1.62 -8.60 4.52
CA ILE A 231 2.29 -9.44 5.52
C ILE A 231 1.97 -10.92 5.28
N LEU A 232 2.86 -11.82 5.68
CA LEU A 232 2.59 -13.26 5.67
C LEU A 232 1.88 -13.68 6.97
N SER A 233 1.02 -14.69 6.87
CA SER A 233 0.46 -15.39 8.03
C SER A 233 0.47 -16.89 7.84
N ASP A 234 0.64 -17.62 8.95
CA ASP A 234 0.62 -19.09 8.95
C ASP A 234 -0.81 -19.66 8.90
N ALA A 235 -0.92 -20.98 9.05
CA ALA A 235 -2.19 -21.70 9.02
C ALA A 235 -3.15 -21.30 10.15
N ASP A 236 -2.62 -20.85 11.29
CA ASP A 236 -3.37 -20.34 12.44
C ASP A 236 -3.66 -18.84 12.32
N GLU A 237 -3.36 -18.27 11.15
CA GLU A 237 -3.50 -16.85 10.85
C GLU A 237 -2.66 -15.94 11.75
N ALA A 238 -1.58 -16.44 12.35
CA ALA A 238 -0.61 -15.61 13.04
C ALA A 238 0.31 -14.94 12.01
N ASN A 239 0.42 -13.60 12.10
CA ASN A 239 1.30 -12.84 11.22
C ASN A 239 2.78 -13.08 11.57
N PHE A 240 3.64 -13.14 10.56
CA PHE A 240 5.08 -13.27 10.74
C PHE A 240 5.88 -12.58 9.64
N GLY A 241 7.18 -12.37 9.91
CA GLY A 241 8.09 -11.68 9.00
C GLY A 241 7.90 -10.16 8.99
N GLN A 242 8.69 -9.49 8.15
CA GLN A 242 8.53 -8.07 7.90
C GLN A 242 7.37 -7.80 6.93
N THR A 243 6.78 -6.60 7.02
CA THR A 243 5.84 -6.14 5.99
C THR A 243 6.59 -5.81 4.71
N PHE A 244 5.94 -6.03 3.57
CA PHE A 244 6.40 -5.64 2.25
C PHE A 244 5.28 -4.88 1.54
N TYR A 245 5.61 -4.12 0.49
CA TYR A 245 4.64 -3.19 -0.09
C TYR A 245 4.80 -3.02 -1.59
N VAL A 246 3.74 -2.52 -2.21
CA VAL A 246 3.79 -1.94 -3.55
C VAL A 246 3.61 -0.44 -3.41
N LYS A 247 4.50 0.34 -4.05
CA LYS A 247 4.43 1.79 -4.13
C LYS A 247 4.55 2.22 -5.58
N PHE A 248 3.54 2.92 -6.09
CA PHE A 248 3.47 3.30 -7.49
C PHE A 248 2.83 4.68 -7.63
N VAL A 249 3.09 5.33 -8.76
CA VAL A 249 2.49 6.62 -9.10
C VAL A 249 1.50 6.40 -10.23
N VAL A 250 0.28 6.92 -10.09
CA VAL A 250 -0.64 7.04 -11.23
C VAL A 250 -0.45 8.40 -11.87
N GLY A 251 -0.17 8.41 -13.16
CA GLY A 251 0.00 9.63 -13.93
C GLY A 251 0.45 9.36 -15.36
N VAL A 252 0.74 10.43 -16.09
CA VAL A 252 1.42 10.35 -17.39
C VAL A 252 2.91 10.15 -17.16
N ALA A 253 3.51 9.15 -17.80
CA ALA A 253 4.95 9.01 -17.80
C ALA A 253 5.57 10.27 -18.42
N ALA A 254 6.59 10.85 -17.78
CA ALA A 254 7.36 11.92 -18.40
C ALA A 254 7.92 11.37 -19.73
N SER A 255 7.54 11.98 -20.86
CA SER A 255 8.10 11.62 -22.16
C SER A 255 9.63 11.68 -22.06
N PRO A 256 10.39 10.72 -22.60
CA PRO A 256 11.82 10.93 -22.76
C PRO A 256 11.98 12.18 -23.61
N THR A 257 12.69 13.17 -23.08
CA THR A 257 13.13 14.35 -23.83
C THR A 257 13.77 13.83 -25.11
N ASN A 258 13.14 14.13 -26.25
CA ASN A 258 13.65 13.78 -27.56
C ASN A 258 14.98 14.54 -27.74
N THR A 259 16.11 13.87 -27.57
CA THR A 259 17.43 14.38 -27.96
C THR A 259 17.36 14.67 -29.44
N GLN A 260 17.14 15.94 -29.81
CA GLN A 260 17.28 16.38 -31.19
C GLN A 260 18.70 16.03 -31.65
N VAL A 261 18.77 15.17 -32.66
CA VAL A 261 19.98 14.92 -33.45
C VAL A 261 20.49 16.29 -33.93
N PRO A 262 21.77 16.65 -33.70
CA PRO A 262 22.32 17.91 -34.20
C PRO A 262 22.12 18.00 -35.72
N PRO A 263 21.79 19.18 -36.28
CA PRO A 263 21.72 19.33 -37.73
C PRO A 263 23.09 19.00 -38.34
N ALA A 264 23.12 18.16 -39.36
CA ALA A 264 24.34 17.86 -40.12
C ALA A 264 24.95 19.16 -40.65
N THR A 265 26.22 19.39 -40.32
CA THR A 265 27.02 20.55 -40.77
C THR A 265 27.04 20.59 -42.30
N ALA A 266 26.44 21.62 -42.89
CA ALA A 266 26.60 21.93 -44.30
C ALA A 266 28.05 22.38 -44.55
N THR A 267 28.75 21.64 -45.40
CA THR A 267 30.08 21.99 -45.93
C THR A 267 29.96 23.28 -46.76
N ALA A 268 30.59 24.36 -46.29
CA ALA A 268 30.69 25.61 -47.04
C ALA A 268 31.72 25.46 -48.18
N THR A 269 31.28 25.74 -49.41
CA THR A 269 32.11 25.91 -50.60
C THR A 269 32.86 27.24 -50.54
N GLU A 270 34.17 27.18 -50.67
CA GLU A 270 35.10 28.33 -50.65
C GLU A 270 34.99 29.14 -51.96
N ALA A 271 34.95 30.48 -51.87
CA ALA A 271 34.95 31.42 -53.00
C ALA A 271 36.29 32.16 -53.09
N PRO A 272 36.79 32.52 -54.30
CA PRO A 272 38.17 32.93 -54.50
C PRO A 272 38.44 34.41 -54.17
N SER A 273 39.65 34.64 -53.67
CA SER A 273 40.24 35.93 -53.31
C SER A 273 40.57 36.80 -54.53
N ALA A 274 40.24 38.09 -54.48
CA ALA A 274 40.75 39.11 -55.38
C ALA A 274 41.32 40.29 -54.56
N THR A 275 42.61 40.52 -54.73
CA THR A 275 43.39 41.62 -54.14
C THR A 275 43.39 42.82 -55.10
N PRO A 276 43.41 44.08 -54.61
CA PRO A 276 43.69 45.25 -55.44
C PRO A 276 45.16 45.37 -55.85
#